data_AF-A0A3D5J6N1-F1
#
_entry.id   AF-A0A3D5J6N1-F1
#
_cell.length_a   1.000
_cell.length_b   1.000
_cell.length_c   1.000
_cell.angle_alpha   90.00
_cell.angle_beta   90.00
_cell.angle_gamma   90.00
#
_symmetry.space_group_name_H-M   'P 1'
#
loop_
_entity.id
_entity.type
_entity.pdbx_description
1 polymer ?
#
loop_
_entity_poly.entity_id
_entity_poly.type
_entity_poly.pdbx_seq_one_letter_code
_entity_poly.pdbx_strand_id
1 'polypeptide(L)'
;GESGLSGREKAVIGAIEHFSEWLLGKPAFQIGSLWQELYRSQYFEGGRVLVAAISAIDIALHDIKGKALQVPVYELLGGKQRDFILTFATTSAPPGPEMIDQAKQLVEAGWNAMRLSPSGHGSKDLYEPREH
;
A
#
# COMPACT_ATOMS: atom_id res chain seq x y z
N GLY A 1 -1.71 3.50 -10.21
CA GLY A 1 -1.66 2.49 -9.16
C GLY A 1 -2.40 3.02 -7.95
N GLU A 2 -2.20 2.39 -6.79
CA GLU A 2 -2.86 2.74 -5.52
C GLU A 2 -1.95 3.64 -4.66
N SER A 3 -2.55 4.53 -3.85
CA SER A 3 -1.86 5.30 -2.82
C SER A 3 -2.29 4.84 -1.42
N GLY A 4 -1.33 4.67 -0.50
CA GLY A 4 -1.57 4.12 0.83
C GLY A 4 -1.93 5.14 1.93
N LEU A 5 -2.68 6.22 1.62
CA LEU A 5 -2.95 7.29 2.60
C LEU A 5 -4.45 7.51 2.86
N SER A 6 -4.94 6.96 3.96
CA SER A 6 -6.34 7.09 4.38
C SER A 6 -6.67 8.41 5.09
N GLY A 7 -7.82 8.99 4.74
CA GLY A 7 -8.39 10.21 5.31
C GLY A 7 -7.75 11.52 4.84
N ARG A 8 -6.85 11.48 3.86
CA ARG A 8 -6.20 12.66 3.24
C ARG A 8 -6.09 12.50 1.71
N GLU A 9 -7.04 11.79 1.11
CA GLU A 9 -7.06 11.41 -0.30
C GLU A 9 -7.01 12.64 -1.22
N LYS A 10 -7.71 13.72 -0.86
CA LYS A 10 -7.69 14.97 -1.62
C LYS A 10 -6.29 15.60 -1.72
N ALA A 11 -5.48 15.48 -0.66
CA ALA A 11 -4.11 15.98 -0.70
C ALA A 11 -3.23 15.14 -1.64
N VAL A 12 -3.46 13.82 -1.69
CA VAL A 12 -2.78 12.93 -2.62
C VAL A 12 -3.18 13.23 -4.06
N ILE A 13 -4.47 13.45 -4.32
CA ILE A 13 -4.97 13.83 -5.65
C ILE A 13 -4.27 15.10 -6.13
N GLY A 14 -4.26 16.17 -5.32
CA GLY A 14 -3.58 17.41 -5.69
C GLY A 14 -2.08 17.24 -5.94
N ALA A 15 -1.40 16.37 -5.19
CA ALA A 15 0.00 16.04 -5.44
C ALA A 15 0.19 15.30 -6.78
N ILE A 16 -0.70 14.36 -7.11
CA ILE A 16 -0.67 13.66 -8.41
C ILE A 16 -0.94 14.63 -9.57
N GLU A 17 -1.94 15.50 -9.45
CA GLU A 17 -2.25 16.53 -10.44
C GLU A 17 -1.02 17.41 -10.70
N HIS A 18 -0.38 17.89 -9.63
CA HIS A 18 0.85 18.70 -9.75
C HIS A 18 2.00 17.94 -10.43
N PHE A 19 2.23 16.68 -10.05
CA PHE A 19 3.25 15.86 -10.71
C PHE A 19 2.92 15.58 -12.19
N SER A 20 1.63 15.49 -12.53
CA SER A 20 1.20 15.20 -13.91
C SER A 20 1.61 16.30 -14.91
N GLU A 21 1.68 17.56 -14.46
CA GLU A 21 2.03 18.72 -15.30
C GLU A 21 3.35 18.54 -16.04
N TRP A 22 4.31 17.83 -15.44
CA TRP A 22 5.63 17.59 -16.02
C TRP A 22 5.92 16.12 -16.36
N LEU A 23 5.17 15.17 -15.79
CA LEU A 23 5.28 13.75 -16.15
C LEU A 23 4.75 13.47 -17.57
N LEU A 24 3.77 14.24 -18.03
CA LEU A 24 3.22 14.09 -19.37
C LEU A 24 4.30 14.33 -20.44
N GLY A 25 4.39 13.40 -21.39
CA GLY A 25 5.42 13.42 -22.46
C GLY A 25 6.76 12.79 -22.06
N LYS A 26 6.97 12.42 -20.79
CA LYS A 26 8.17 11.69 -20.35
C LYS A 26 8.06 10.20 -20.74
N PRO A 27 9.19 9.54 -21.04
CA PRO A 27 9.22 8.11 -21.34
C PRO A 27 8.94 7.27 -20.09
N ALA A 28 7.81 6.56 -20.09
CA ALA A 28 7.33 5.77 -18.95
C ALA A 28 8.30 4.67 -18.48
N PHE A 29 9.24 4.23 -19.32
CA PHE A 29 10.20 3.17 -18.98
C PHE A 29 11.38 3.67 -18.13
N GLN A 30 11.56 4.99 -17.99
CA GLN A 30 12.60 5.60 -17.16
C GLN A 30 12.18 5.69 -15.68
N ILE A 31 11.58 4.62 -15.15
CA ILE A 31 10.92 4.59 -13.83
C ILE A 31 11.83 5.13 -12.73
N GLY A 32 13.08 4.63 -12.63
CA GLY A 32 14.02 5.07 -11.61
C GLY A 32 14.39 6.56 -11.70
N SER A 33 14.50 7.11 -12.92
CA SER A 33 14.75 8.54 -13.11
C SER A 33 13.54 9.37 -12.69
N LEU A 34 12.33 8.96 -13.11
CA LEU A 34 11.09 9.65 -12.77
C LEU A 34 10.85 9.62 -11.26
N TRP A 35 11.13 8.50 -10.60
CA TRP A 35 11.04 8.38 -9.15
C TRP A 35 11.99 9.36 -8.45
N GLN A 36 13.25 9.43 -8.88
CA GLN A 36 14.23 10.35 -8.31
C GLN A 36 13.84 11.82 -8.54
N GLU A 37 13.34 12.15 -9.73
CA GLU A 37 12.85 13.49 -10.06
C GLU A 37 11.66 13.84 -9.16
N LEU A 38 10.66 12.97 -9.01
CA LEU A 38 9.51 13.19 -8.12
C LEU A 38 9.91 13.35 -6.64
N TYR A 39 10.88 12.56 -6.17
CA TYR A 39 11.27 12.57 -4.77
C TYR A 39 12.16 13.77 -4.42
N ARG A 40 13.08 14.15 -5.33
CA ARG A 40 14.16 15.13 -5.08
C ARG A 40 13.97 16.48 -5.78
N SER A 41 12.90 16.70 -6.55
CA SER A 41 12.61 17.99 -7.18
C SER A 41 12.17 19.09 -6.20
N GLN A 42 11.99 18.74 -4.94
CA GLN A 42 11.55 19.62 -3.86
C GLN A 42 12.66 19.86 -2.84
N TYR A 43 12.65 21.03 -2.22
CA TYR A 43 13.64 21.41 -1.20
C TYR A 43 13.53 20.57 0.09
N PHE A 44 12.33 20.07 0.39
CA PHE A 44 12.07 19.19 1.55
C PHE A 44 11.53 17.85 1.06
N GLU A 45 12.36 16.82 1.00
CA GLU A 45 11.95 15.55 0.42
C GLU A 45 10.99 14.74 1.32
N GLY A 46 10.08 14.01 0.68
CA GLY A 46 9.29 12.97 1.32
C GLY A 46 7.99 13.45 1.96
N GLY A 47 7.67 12.91 3.14
CA GLY A 47 6.38 13.10 3.80
C GLY A 47 5.26 12.19 3.28
N ARG A 48 4.22 12.00 4.10
CA ARG A 48 3.18 10.99 3.86
C ARG A 48 2.40 11.21 2.55
N VAL A 49 2.05 12.45 2.26
CA VAL A 49 1.24 12.80 1.07
C VAL A 49 2.04 12.58 -0.21
N LEU A 50 3.25 13.12 -0.29
CA LEU A 50 4.05 13.09 -1.51
C LEU A 50 4.54 11.67 -1.79
N VAL A 51 5.03 10.94 -0.79
CA VAL A 51 5.45 9.54 -1.00
C VAL A 51 4.26 8.64 -1.37
N ALA A 52 3.05 8.90 -0.85
CA ALA A 52 1.86 8.18 -1.27
C ALA A 52 1.49 8.46 -2.75
N ALA A 53 1.62 9.71 -3.20
CA ALA A 53 1.43 10.08 -4.61
C ALA A 53 2.50 9.43 -5.52
N ILE A 54 3.78 9.51 -5.12
CA ILE A 54 4.90 8.88 -5.84
C ILE A 54 4.68 7.37 -5.95
N SER A 55 4.24 6.71 -4.88
CA SER A 55 3.96 5.27 -4.89
C SER A 55 2.86 4.90 -5.90
N ALA A 56 1.79 5.69 -5.99
CA ALA A 56 0.71 5.45 -6.95
C ALA A 56 1.19 5.57 -8.40
N ILE A 57 2.10 6.50 -8.68
CA ILE A 57 2.74 6.69 -9.98
C ILE A 57 3.70 5.54 -10.27
N ASP A 58 4.59 5.19 -9.34
CA ASP A 58 5.57 4.11 -9.50
C ASP A 58 4.90 2.75 -9.79
N ILE A 59 3.83 2.40 -9.06
CA ILE A 59 3.03 1.21 -9.33
C ILE A 59 2.42 1.26 -10.74
N ALA A 60 1.93 2.43 -11.18
CA ALA A 60 1.37 2.58 -12.52
C ALA A 60 2.43 2.39 -13.61
N LEU A 61 3.63 2.94 -13.41
CA LEU A 61 4.74 2.82 -14.36
C LEU A 61 5.22 1.38 -14.49
N HIS A 62 5.32 0.65 -13.37
CA HIS A 62 5.65 -0.78 -13.39
C HIS A 62 4.57 -1.62 -14.07
N ASP A 63 3.28 -1.32 -13.84
CA ASP A 63 2.15 -1.96 -14.54
C ASP A 63 2.21 -1.70 -16.07
N ILE A 64 2.45 -0.45 -16.48
CA ILE A 64 2.66 -0.09 -17.90
C ILE A 64 3.82 -0.87 -18.50
N LYS A 65 4.97 -0.93 -17.82
CA LYS A 65 6.16 -1.64 -18.31
C LYS A 65 5.91 -3.15 -18.42
N GLY A 66 5.26 -3.74 -17.43
CA GLY A 66 4.87 -5.16 -17.45
C GLY A 66 3.94 -5.48 -18.61
N LYS A 67 2.88 -4.67 -18.79
CA LYS A 67 1.93 -4.80 -19.90
C LYS A 67 2.59 -4.66 -21.26
N ALA A 68 3.46 -3.66 -21.43
CA ALA A 68 4.17 -3.41 -22.69
C ALA A 68 5.14 -4.53 -23.06
N LEU A 69 5.78 -5.16 -22.06
CA LEU A 69 6.69 -6.29 -22.25
C LEU A 69 5.99 -7.65 -22.20
N GLN A 70 4.67 -7.66 -21.95
CA GLN A 70 3.86 -8.88 -21.79
C GLN A 70 4.40 -9.84 -20.71
N VAL A 71 4.96 -9.30 -19.64
CA VAL A 71 5.45 -10.06 -18.49
C VAL A 71 4.80 -9.58 -17.20
N PRO A 72 4.59 -10.45 -16.21
CA PRO A 72 4.17 -10.01 -14.89
C PRO A 72 5.28 -9.16 -14.24
N VAL A 73 4.90 -8.18 -13.40
CA VAL A 73 5.85 -7.22 -12.81
C VAL A 73 7.00 -7.90 -12.05
N TYR A 74 6.77 -9.06 -11.42
CA TYR A 74 7.84 -9.77 -10.71
C TYR A 74 9.00 -10.22 -11.63
N GLU A 75 8.77 -10.43 -12.93
CA GLU A 75 9.85 -10.72 -13.89
C GLU A 75 10.76 -9.51 -14.09
N LEU A 76 10.21 -8.29 -13.99
CA LEU A 76 11.00 -7.05 -14.01
C LEU A 76 11.87 -6.90 -12.74
N LEU A 77 11.50 -7.59 -11.67
CA LEU A 77 12.13 -7.51 -10.34
C LEU A 77 13.09 -8.68 -10.05
N GLY A 78 13.51 -9.42 -11.08
CA GLY A 78 14.46 -10.54 -10.93
C GLY A 78 13.81 -11.93 -10.95
N GLY A 79 12.55 -12.03 -11.40
CA GLY A 79 11.90 -13.30 -11.65
C GLY A 79 11.35 -14.00 -10.41
N LYS A 80 10.67 -15.13 -10.66
CA LYS A 80 10.03 -15.93 -9.63
C LYS A 80 11.05 -16.55 -8.66
N GLN A 81 10.87 -16.30 -7.36
CA GLN A 81 11.71 -16.87 -6.27
C GLN A 81 10.97 -17.94 -5.43
N ARG A 82 9.66 -18.12 -5.67
CA ARG A 82 8.80 -19.10 -4.99
C ARG A 82 7.48 -19.29 -5.75
N ASP A 83 6.79 -20.40 -5.51
CA ASP A 83 5.51 -20.71 -6.17
C ASP A 83 4.29 -20.04 -5.55
N PHE A 84 4.31 -19.84 -4.22
CA PHE A 84 3.20 -19.27 -3.47
C PHE A 84 3.71 -18.27 -2.42
N ILE A 85 2.87 -17.29 -2.09
CA ILE A 85 3.09 -16.34 -1.00
C ILE A 85 2.12 -16.71 0.12
N LEU A 86 2.63 -17.00 1.31
CA LEU A 86 1.78 -17.20 2.48
C LEU A 86 1.12 -15.87 2.84
N THR A 87 -0.21 -15.88 2.88
CA THR A 87 -1.03 -14.73 3.29
C THR A 87 -1.64 -14.99 4.66
N PHE A 88 -2.16 -13.93 5.29
CA PHE A 88 -2.90 -14.04 6.54
C PHE A 88 -4.25 -13.34 6.42
N ALA A 89 -5.27 -13.91 7.06
CA ALA A 89 -6.57 -13.28 7.22
C ALA A 89 -6.64 -12.49 8.54
N THR A 90 -7.55 -11.52 8.63
CA THR A 90 -7.77 -10.75 9.88
C THR A 90 -9.18 -11.00 10.40
N THR A 91 -9.31 -11.30 11.70
CA THR A 91 -10.61 -11.31 12.39
C THR A 91 -11.08 -9.87 12.63
N SER A 92 -12.36 -9.55 12.42
CA SER A 92 -12.91 -8.21 12.63
C SER A 92 -13.51 -7.98 14.02
N ALA A 93 -13.87 -9.04 14.73
CA ALA A 93 -14.47 -8.95 16.05
C ALA A 93 -13.45 -8.50 17.13
N PRO A 94 -13.87 -7.76 18.17
CA PRO A 94 -13.03 -7.51 19.34
C PRO A 94 -12.72 -8.82 20.08
N PRO A 95 -11.71 -8.83 20.97
CA PRO A 95 -11.39 -10.02 21.76
C PRO A 95 -12.60 -10.56 22.51
N GLY A 96 -12.96 -11.82 22.25
CA GLY A 96 -14.15 -12.46 22.83
C GLY A 96 -14.60 -13.71 22.05
N PRO A 97 -15.76 -14.30 22.42
CA PRO A 97 -16.28 -15.51 21.79
C PRO A 97 -16.46 -15.39 20.26
N GLU A 98 -16.92 -14.23 19.77
CA GLU A 98 -17.11 -14.00 18.34
C GLU A 98 -15.77 -14.05 17.56
N MET A 99 -14.70 -13.48 18.11
CA MET A 99 -13.37 -13.59 17.51
C MET A 99 -12.90 -15.05 17.46
N ILE A 100 -13.17 -15.84 18.50
CA ILE A 100 -12.83 -17.26 18.52
C ILE A 100 -13.59 -18.01 17.41
N ASP A 101 -14.87 -17.70 17.21
CA ASP A 101 -15.66 -18.32 16.14
C ASP A 101 -15.18 -17.90 14.74
N GLN A 102 -14.83 -16.62 14.55
CA GLN A 102 -14.18 -16.17 13.31
C GLN A 102 -12.83 -16.87 13.08
N ALA A 103 -12.01 -17.01 14.12
CA ALA A 103 -10.73 -17.70 14.03
C ALA A 103 -10.92 -19.18 13.63
N LYS A 104 -11.90 -19.88 14.21
CA LYS A 104 -12.25 -21.26 13.81
C LYS A 104 -12.69 -21.35 12.35
N GLN A 105 -13.50 -20.40 11.88
CA GLN A 105 -13.88 -20.34 10.46
C GLN A 105 -12.67 -20.15 9.54
N LEU A 106 -11.69 -19.34 9.94
CA LEU A 106 -10.45 -19.18 9.19
C LEU A 106 -9.63 -20.49 9.17
N VAL A 107 -9.52 -21.19 10.29
CA VAL A 107 -8.86 -22.51 10.33
C VAL A 107 -9.58 -23.50 9.40
N GLU A 108 -10.91 -23.56 9.45
CA GLU A 108 -11.72 -24.45 8.59
C GLU A 108 -11.56 -24.11 7.10
N ALA A 109 -11.43 -22.82 6.77
CA ALA A 109 -11.13 -22.35 5.42
C ALA A 109 -9.67 -22.57 4.98
N GLY A 110 -8.84 -23.22 5.80
CA GLY A 110 -7.46 -23.61 5.48
C GLY A 110 -6.41 -22.52 5.74
N TRP A 111 -6.75 -21.48 6.49
CA TRP A 111 -5.78 -20.45 6.87
C TRP A 111 -4.84 -20.96 7.97
N ASN A 112 -3.55 -20.96 7.65
CA ASN A 112 -2.49 -21.34 8.59
C ASN A 112 -1.86 -20.13 9.31
N ALA A 113 -2.24 -18.91 8.93
CA ALA A 113 -1.81 -17.67 9.56
C ALA A 113 -2.99 -16.69 9.63
N MET A 114 -3.16 -16.05 10.78
CA MET A 114 -4.20 -15.03 10.98
C MET A 114 -3.73 -13.94 11.95
N ARG A 115 -4.30 -12.75 11.77
CA ARG A 115 -4.14 -11.61 12.67
C ARG A 115 -5.42 -11.42 13.48
N LEU A 116 -5.29 -11.37 14.80
CA LEU A 116 -6.40 -11.05 15.68
C LEU A 116 -6.53 -9.54 15.86
N SER A 117 -7.77 -9.04 15.91
CA SER A 117 -8.02 -7.62 16.18
C SER A 117 -7.64 -7.27 17.62
N PRO A 118 -6.92 -6.16 17.86
CA PRO A 118 -6.54 -5.78 19.22
C PRO A 118 -7.77 -5.32 20.02
N SER A 119 -7.70 -5.46 21.34
CA SER A 119 -8.69 -4.87 22.25
C SER A 119 -8.77 -3.35 22.03
N GLY A 120 -9.99 -2.80 22.05
CA GLY A 120 -10.19 -1.36 21.93
C GLY A 120 -9.99 -0.79 20.52
N HIS A 121 -9.81 -1.62 19.48
CA HIS A 121 -9.63 -1.14 18.10
C HIS A 121 -10.77 -0.22 17.61
N GLY A 122 -12.00 -0.52 18.04
CA GLY A 122 -13.19 0.29 17.75
C GLY A 122 -13.60 1.23 18.90
N SER A 123 -12.76 1.39 19.93
CA SER A 123 -13.09 2.31 21.03
C SER A 123 -13.19 3.74 20.49
N LYS A 124 -14.26 4.42 20.92
CA LYS A 124 -14.45 5.87 20.69
C LYS A 124 -13.97 6.69 21.88
N ASP A 125 -13.46 6.03 22.91
CA ASP A 125 -12.95 6.69 24.10
C ASP A 125 -11.67 7.44 23.73
N LEU A 126 -11.50 8.62 24.34
CA LEU A 126 -10.28 9.40 24.14
C LEU A 126 -9.12 8.64 24.78
N TYR A 127 -8.19 8.14 23.96
CA TYR A 127 -6.94 7.57 24.46
C TYR A 127 -6.06 8.70 25.03
N GLU A 128 -5.87 8.72 26.34
CA GLU A 128 -4.96 9.62 27.05
C GLU A 128 -3.63 8.89 27.33
N PRO A 129 -2.54 9.18 26.59
CA PRO A 129 -1.28 8.43 26.69
C PRO A 129 -0.56 8.55 28.05
N ARG A 130 -1.00 9.45 28.93
CA ARG A 130 -0.39 9.70 30.26
C ARG A 130 -0.99 8.83 31.37
N GLU A 131 -2.06 8.10 31.11
CA GLU A 131 -2.79 7.31 32.10
C GLU A 131 -2.40 5.82 32.14
N HIS A 132 -1.46 5.39 31.27
CA HIS A 132 -0.97 4.02 31.14
C HIS A 132 0.55 3.92 31.02
#